data_AF-A0A1Y4CCD3-F1
#
_entry.id   AF-A0A1Y4CCD3-F1
#
_cell.length_a   1.000
_cell.length_b   1.000
_cell.length_c   1.000
_cell.angle_alpha   90.00
_cell.angle_beta   90.00
_cell.angle_gamma   90.00
#
_symmetry.space_group_name_H-M   'P 1'
#
loop_
_entity.id
_entity.type
_entity.pdbx_description
1 polymer ?
#
loop_
_entity_poly.entity_id
_entity_poly.type
_entity_poly.pdbx_seq_one_letter_code
_entity_poly.pdbx_strand_id
1 'polypeptide(L)'
;MLENDNRNPVVFLLGSNMGNREENLASACRMLEKEIYYSAIIEQKWAENVPFDMGIYVDRPPVWKSGLHEYKAWPAGSDLPDFLNMALVLLTDKEPEELLTIAKAIEQQLGRDLSLPLSDESGRRIYRPRTIDIDIIFYGGLIYRSDDLVIPHPFYRERIFVLEPIAEAVPEYIDPLTGKTVAELLKELDKTV
;
A
#
# COMPACT_ATOMS: atom_id res chain seq x y z
N MET A 1 -21.97 5.72 -23.91
CA MET A 1 -22.22 5.32 -22.51
C MET A 1 -21.00 4.54 -22.11
N LEU A 2 -20.15 5.10 -21.25
CA LEU A 2 -18.97 4.39 -20.76
C LEU A 2 -19.47 3.25 -19.88
N GLU A 3 -19.12 2.02 -20.24
CA GLU A 3 -19.39 0.82 -19.46
C GLU A 3 -18.87 1.00 -18.04
N ASN A 4 -19.58 0.42 -17.07
CA ASN A 4 -19.29 0.50 -15.63
C ASN A 4 -17.80 0.25 -15.37
N ASP A 5 -17.08 1.30 -14.96
CA ASP A 5 -15.72 1.17 -14.45
C ASP A 5 -15.80 0.41 -13.13
N ASN A 6 -15.51 -0.90 -13.17
CA ASN A 6 -15.56 -1.78 -12.00
C ASN A 6 -14.30 -1.63 -11.11
N ARG A 7 -13.40 -0.68 -11.40
CA ARG A 7 -12.19 -0.49 -10.60
C ARG A 7 -12.51 0.23 -9.30
N ASN A 8 -11.96 -0.28 -8.21
CA ASN A 8 -12.01 0.32 -6.88
C ASN A 8 -10.70 1.05 -6.58
N PRO A 9 -10.76 2.20 -5.88
CA PRO A 9 -9.55 2.83 -5.34
C PRO A 9 -8.98 1.96 -4.22
N VAL A 10 -7.70 1.63 -4.31
CA VAL A 10 -6.95 0.96 -3.26
C VAL A 10 -5.88 1.92 -2.74
N VAL A 11 -5.70 1.94 -1.42
CA VAL A 11 -4.66 2.73 -0.76
C VAL A 11 -3.68 1.77 -0.11
N PHE A 12 -2.43 1.82 -0.57
CA PHE A 12 -1.31 1.11 0.02
C PHE A 12 -0.48 2.03 0.90
N LEU A 13 0.11 1.48 1.96
CA LEU A 13 1.24 2.07 2.66
C LEU A 13 2.49 1.25 2.35
N LEU A 14 3.56 1.93 1.93
CA LEU A 14 4.85 1.33 1.67
C LEU A 14 5.85 1.81 2.71
N GLY A 15 6.68 0.92 3.24
CA GLY A 15 7.70 1.23 4.24
C GLY A 15 9.03 0.53 3.98
N SER A 16 10.15 1.21 4.16
CA SER A 16 11.49 0.62 4.03
C SER A 16 12.44 1.15 5.12
N ASN A 17 13.19 0.26 5.76
CA ASN A 17 14.25 0.64 6.71
C ASN A 17 15.57 -0.11 6.51
N MET A 18 15.77 -0.72 5.34
CA MET A 18 16.98 -1.47 5.03
C MET A 18 17.49 -1.15 3.62
N GLY A 19 18.80 -0.97 3.47
CA GLY A 19 19.42 -0.70 2.16
C GLY A 19 19.08 0.69 1.62
N ASN A 20 18.96 0.82 0.30
CA ASN A 20 18.55 2.07 -0.34
C ASN A 20 17.02 2.22 -0.26
N ARG A 21 16.55 2.82 0.83
CA ARG A 21 15.12 2.95 1.17
C ARG A 21 14.30 3.66 0.09
N GLU A 22 14.84 4.74 -0.48
CA GLU A 22 14.17 5.49 -1.56
C GLU A 22 14.02 4.64 -2.83
N GLU A 23 15.08 3.93 -3.23
CA GLU A 23 15.04 3.05 -4.40
C GLU A 23 14.12 1.84 -4.18
N ASN A 24 14.06 1.32 -2.95
CA ASN A 24 13.13 0.24 -2.59
C ASN A 24 11.67 0.69 -2.75
N LEU A 25 11.33 1.87 -2.20
CA LEU A 25 9.98 2.45 -2.34
C LEU A 25 9.65 2.72 -3.80
N ALA A 26 10.57 3.35 -4.55
CA ALA A 26 10.37 3.65 -5.97
C ALA A 26 10.19 2.38 -6.81
N SER A 27 10.96 1.32 -6.53
CA SER A 27 10.83 0.02 -7.18
C SER A 27 9.50 -0.65 -6.86
N ALA A 28 9.10 -0.68 -5.60
CA ALA A 28 7.83 -1.24 -5.17
C ALA A 28 6.63 -0.51 -5.82
N CYS A 29 6.65 0.83 -5.90
CA CYS A 29 5.64 1.58 -6.65
C CYS A 29 5.58 1.15 -8.12
N ARG A 30 6.72 1.10 -8.82
CA ARG A 30 6.74 0.69 -10.24
C ARG A 30 6.22 -0.73 -10.44
N MET A 31 6.51 -1.64 -9.51
CA MET A 31 6.05 -3.02 -9.57
C MET A 31 4.55 -3.12 -9.28
N LEU A 32 4.02 -2.43 -8.26
CA LEU A 32 2.58 -2.36 -7.99
C LEU A 32 1.82 -1.77 -9.17
N GLU A 33 2.28 -0.63 -9.68
CA GLU A 33 1.72 -0.02 -10.90
C GLU A 33 1.75 -1.02 -12.06
N LYS A 34 2.85 -1.76 -12.23
CA LYS A 34 2.96 -2.73 -13.32
C LYS A 34 1.93 -3.86 -13.17
N GLU A 35 1.90 -4.51 -12.01
CA GLU A 35 1.04 -5.68 -11.77
C GLU A 35 -0.45 -5.32 -11.74
N ILE A 36 -0.79 -4.11 -11.28
CA ILE A 36 -2.18 -3.64 -11.20
C ILE A 36 -2.66 -3.05 -12.53
N TYR A 37 -1.79 -2.40 -13.32
CA TYR A 37 -2.19 -1.77 -14.60
C TYR A 37 -2.00 -2.65 -15.84
N TYR A 38 -0.96 -3.47 -15.93
CA TYR A 38 -0.69 -4.20 -17.18
C TYR A 38 -1.59 -5.41 -17.40
N SER A 39 -2.20 -6.00 -16.36
CA SER A 39 -3.19 -7.06 -16.55
C SER A 39 -4.44 -6.55 -17.28
N ALA A 40 -4.87 -5.31 -17.00
CA ALA A 40 -6.05 -4.70 -17.64
C ALA A 40 -5.83 -4.37 -19.13
N ILE A 41 -4.59 -4.10 -19.55
CA ILE A 41 -4.27 -3.72 -20.94
C ILE A 41 -4.03 -4.95 -21.83
N ILE A 42 -3.48 -6.05 -21.31
CA ILE A 42 -3.15 -7.22 -22.12
C ILE A 42 -4.40 -8.02 -22.50
N GLU A 43 -5.40 -8.13 -21.63
CA GLU A 43 -6.64 -8.85 -21.96
C GLU A 43 -7.48 -8.14 -23.03
N GLN A 44 -7.40 -6.81 -23.14
CA GLN A 44 -8.09 -6.08 -24.21
C GLN A 44 -7.28 -5.97 -25.53
N LYS A 45 -5.94 -6.04 -25.49
CA LYS A 45 -5.10 -5.71 -26.66
C LYS A 45 -4.48 -6.88 -27.41
N TRP A 46 -4.73 -8.13 -27.03
CA TRP A 46 -4.40 -9.29 -27.87
C TRP A 46 -5.49 -9.67 -28.89
N ALA A 47 -6.56 -8.87 -28.97
CA ALA A 47 -7.60 -9.07 -29.98
C ALA A 47 -7.24 -8.46 -31.35
N GLU A 48 -6.57 -7.31 -31.47
CA GLU A 48 -6.36 -6.69 -32.79
C GLU A 48 -5.07 -5.88 -32.89
N ASN A 49 -4.37 -6.04 -34.02
CA ASN A 49 -3.11 -5.38 -34.40
C ASN A 49 -3.11 -3.87 -34.11
N VAL A 50 -2.33 -3.42 -33.12
CA VAL A 50 -2.04 -1.98 -32.94
C VAL A 50 -0.56 -1.72 -33.28
N PRO A 51 -0.27 -0.91 -34.31
CA PRO A 51 1.08 -0.52 -34.68
C PRO A 51 1.75 0.28 -33.56
N PHE A 52 3.06 0.06 -33.44
CA PHE A 52 3.95 0.75 -32.52
C PHE A 52 4.16 2.21 -32.96
N ASP A 53 3.18 3.06 -32.72
CA ASP A 53 3.31 4.51 -32.51
C ASP A 53 1.93 5.03 -32.09
N MET A 54 1.79 5.68 -30.93
CA MET A 54 0.62 6.51 -30.57
C MET A 54 0.79 7.13 -29.18
N GLY A 55 1.17 8.40 -29.18
CA GLY A 55 0.73 9.33 -28.17
C GLY A 55 -0.79 9.45 -28.19
N ILE A 56 -1.46 8.71 -27.33
CA ILE A 56 -2.79 9.07 -26.83
C ILE A 56 -2.79 8.92 -25.31
N TYR A 57 -2.87 10.07 -24.65
CA TYR A 57 -3.22 10.25 -23.25
C TYR A 57 -4.69 9.87 -23.02
N VAL A 58 -4.98 8.59 -22.83
CA VAL A 58 -6.25 8.13 -22.25
C VAL A 58 -5.97 6.92 -21.36
N ASP A 59 -6.52 6.94 -20.14
CA ASP A 59 -6.54 5.84 -19.17
C ASP A 59 -5.27 5.49 -18.38
N ARG A 60 -4.47 6.48 -17.96
CA ARG A 60 -3.80 6.32 -16.66
C ARG A 60 -4.80 6.69 -15.57
N PRO A 61 -5.30 5.74 -14.75
CA PRO A 61 -6.08 6.11 -13.58
C PRO A 61 -5.20 6.96 -12.65
N PRO A 62 -5.78 7.83 -11.82
CA PRO A 62 -4.98 8.72 -10.98
C PRO A 62 -4.14 7.88 -10.02
N VAL A 63 -2.84 7.79 -10.32
CA VAL A 63 -1.82 7.35 -9.37
C VAL A 63 -1.54 8.57 -8.50
N TRP A 64 -1.79 8.44 -7.21
CA TRP A 64 -1.35 9.44 -6.24
C TRP A 64 -0.29 8.84 -5.32
N LYS A 65 0.76 9.61 -5.03
CA LYS A 65 1.88 9.24 -4.16
C LYS A 65 2.13 10.36 -3.17
N SER A 66 2.33 10.02 -1.90
CA SER A 66 2.71 11.03 -0.91
C SER A 66 4.17 11.41 -1.07
N GLY A 67 4.56 12.48 -0.38
CA GLY A 67 5.93 12.67 0.05
C GLY A 67 6.46 11.46 0.82
N LEU A 68 7.77 11.48 1.06
CA LEU A 68 8.45 10.49 1.89
C LEU A 68 8.43 10.94 3.34
N HIS A 69 8.04 10.06 4.25
CA HIS A 69 7.93 10.36 5.67
C HIS A 69 8.81 9.44 6.51
N GLU A 70 9.74 10.02 7.27
CA GLU A 70 10.69 9.26 8.08
C GLU A 70 10.24 9.19 9.55
N TYR A 71 10.21 7.98 10.11
CA TYR A 71 9.80 7.72 11.49
C TYR A 71 10.71 6.71 12.18
N LYS A 72 10.79 6.82 13.51
CA LYS A 72 11.45 5.81 14.34
C LYS A 72 10.82 4.44 14.14
N ALA A 73 11.67 3.41 14.10
CA ALA A 73 11.19 2.04 14.06
C ALA A 73 10.38 1.71 15.31
N TRP A 74 9.29 0.95 15.10
CA TRP A 74 8.54 0.34 16.19
C TRP A 74 9.13 -1.04 16.53
N PRO A 75 9.23 -1.41 17.82
CA PRO A 75 8.86 -0.63 19.01
C PRO A 75 9.89 0.45 19.34
N ALA A 76 9.42 1.51 20.02
CA ALA A 76 10.29 2.58 20.51
C ALA A 76 11.45 2.01 21.35
N GLY A 77 12.65 2.54 21.14
CA GLY A 77 13.87 2.06 21.81
C GLY A 77 14.47 0.78 21.21
N SER A 78 13.98 0.31 20.06
CA SER A 78 14.67 -0.72 19.29
C SER A 78 15.91 -0.16 18.57
N ASP A 79 16.93 -1.00 18.37
CA ASP A 79 18.12 -0.68 17.56
C ASP A 79 17.87 -0.79 16.05
N LEU A 80 16.60 -0.84 15.63
CA LEU A 80 16.23 -0.95 14.22
C LEU A 80 16.38 0.41 13.53
N PRO A 81 16.84 0.44 12.26
CA PRO A 81 16.90 1.68 11.51
C PRO A 81 15.51 2.30 11.32
N ASP A 82 15.47 3.63 11.21
CA ASP A 82 14.25 4.40 10.96
C ASP A 82 13.60 4.01 9.62
N PHE A 83 12.27 3.96 9.61
CA PHE A 83 11.48 3.67 8.43
C PHE A 83 11.24 4.93 7.61
N LEU A 84 11.40 4.79 6.31
CA LEU A 84 10.89 5.73 5.31
C LEU A 84 9.57 5.16 4.76
N ASN A 85 8.50 5.95 4.83
CA ASN A 85 7.15 5.53 4.50
C ASN A 85 6.52 6.43 3.43
N MET A 86 5.60 5.87 2.63
CA MET A 86 4.75 6.65 1.72
C MET A 86 3.41 5.95 1.48
N ALA A 87 2.39 6.73 1.14
CA ALA A 87 1.12 6.21 0.64
C ALA A 87 1.12 6.16 -0.89
N LEU A 88 0.48 5.13 -1.45
CA LEU A 88 0.24 4.95 -2.88
C LEU A 88 -1.24 4.65 -3.11
N VAL A 89 -1.88 5.44 -3.97
CA VAL A 89 -3.27 5.24 -4.37
C VAL A 89 -3.31 4.76 -5.81
N LEU A 90 -4.01 3.65 -6.06
CA LEU A 90 -4.22 3.07 -7.39
C LEU A 90 -5.71 2.75 -7.60
N LEU A 91 -6.13 2.56 -8.84
CA LEU A 91 -7.43 1.96 -9.18
C LEU A 91 -7.21 0.53 -9.65
N THR A 92 -8.02 -0.40 -9.17
CA THR A 92 -7.88 -1.83 -9.48
C THR A 92 -9.23 -2.55 -9.51
N ASP A 93 -9.37 -3.47 -10.45
CA ASP A 93 -10.45 -4.45 -10.55
C ASP A 93 -10.11 -5.79 -9.89
N LYS A 94 -8.90 -5.91 -9.33
CA LYS A 94 -8.43 -7.11 -8.63
C LYS A 94 -9.10 -7.25 -7.28
N GLU A 95 -9.34 -8.49 -6.88
CA GLU A 95 -9.88 -8.81 -5.57
C GLU A 95 -8.83 -8.57 -4.46
N PRO A 96 -9.25 -8.26 -3.21
CA PRO A 96 -8.32 -7.99 -2.10
C PRO A 96 -7.24 -9.07 -1.88
N GLU A 97 -7.59 -10.35 -2.03
CA GLU A 97 -6.67 -11.47 -1.86
C GLU A 97 -5.62 -11.56 -2.99
N GLU A 98 -5.99 -11.15 -4.20
CA GLU A 98 -5.05 -11.07 -5.32
C GLU A 98 -4.04 -9.94 -5.07
N LEU A 99 -4.50 -8.79 -4.57
CA LEU A 99 -3.62 -7.67 -4.19
C LEU A 99 -2.67 -8.05 -3.07
N LEU A 100 -3.13 -8.81 -2.07
CA LEU A 100 -2.26 -9.33 -1.01
C LEU A 100 -1.18 -10.25 -1.57
N THR A 101 -1.53 -11.11 -2.53
CA THR A 101 -0.59 -12.00 -3.20
C THR A 101 0.46 -11.21 -3.98
N ILE A 102 0.03 -10.19 -4.73
CA ILE A 102 0.92 -9.28 -5.46
C ILE A 102 1.86 -8.56 -4.50
N ALA A 103 1.35 -7.99 -3.41
CA ALA A 103 2.14 -7.28 -2.41
C ALA A 103 3.23 -8.20 -1.83
N LYS A 104 2.87 -9.38 -1.33
CA LYS A 104 3.82 -10.37 -0.80
C LYS A 104 4.87 -10.80 -1.83
N ALA A 105 4.48 -10.99 -3.09
CA ALA A 105 5.40 -11.35 -4.17
C ALA A 105 6.41 -10.24 -4.47
N ILE A 106 5.98 -8.97 -4.45
CA ILE A 106 6.86 -7.81 -4.64
C ILE A 106 7.84 -7.70 -3.46
N GLU A 107 7.36 -7.89 -2.24
CA GLU A 107 8.22 -7.89 -1.05
C GLU A 107 9.34 -8.93 -1.14
N GLN A 108 9.02 -10.17 -1.54
CA GLN A 108 10.00 -11.22 -1.75
C GLN A 108 11.01 -10.87 -2.85
N GLN A 109 10.54 -10.35 -3.99
CA GLN A 109 11.39 -9.94 -5.11
C GLN A 109 12.37 -8.82 -4.71
N LEU A 110 11.95 -7.92 -3.81
CA LEU A 110 12.79 -6.86 -3.27
C LEU A 110 13.61 -7.30 -2.05
N GLY A 111 13.66 -8.60 -1.74
CA GLY A 111 14.59 -9.18 -0.76
C GLY A 111 14.04 -9.33 0.65
N ARG A 112 12.72 -9.22 0.87
CA ARG A 112 12.11 -9.56 2.16
C ARG A 112 11.97 -11.08 2.27
N ASP A 113 12.61 -11.67 3.27
CA ASP A 113 12.45 -13.08 3.58
C ASP A 113 11.14 -13.34 4.36
N LEU A 114 10.12 -13.80 3.65
CA LEU A 114 8.81 -14.16 4.24
C LEU A 114 8.80 -15.51 4.96
N SER A 115 9.90 -16.29 4.91
CA SER A 115 10.00 -17.57 5.61
C SER A 115 10.41 -17.44 7.08
N LEU A 116 10.91 -16.25 7.47
CA LEU A 116 11.35 -16.01 8.84
C LEU A 116 10.16 -15.95 9.82
N PRO A 117 10.29 -16.54 11.02
CA PRO A 117 9.24 -16.52 12.01
C PRO A 117 8.94 -15.09 12.46
N LEU A 118 7.65 -14.77 12.53
CA LEU A 118 7.15 -13.46 12.95
C LEU A 118 7.07 -13.33 14.48
N SER A 119 7.13 -14.44 15.21
CA SER A 119 7.10 -14.47 16.67
C SER A 119 8.16 -15.42 17.23
N ASP A 120 8.64 -15.13 18.43
CA ASP A 120 9.50 -16.04 19.18
C ASP A 120 8.70 -17.20 19.81
N GLU A 121 9.41 -18.12 20.46
CA GLU A 121 8.83 -19.26 21.16
C GLU A 121 7.84 -18.89 22.29
N SER A 122 7.91 -17.64 22.78
CA SER A 122 6.98 -17.10 23.79
C SER A 122 5.79 -16.37 23.19
N GLY A 123 5.69 -16.31 21.86
CA GLY A 123 4.62 -15.64 21.12
C GLY A 123 4.81 -14.14 20.94
N ARG A 124 5.96 -13.58 21.31
CA ARG A 124 6.24 -12.14 21.13
C ARG A 124 6.65 -11.86 19.69
N ARG A 125 6.15 -10.75 19.12
CA ARG A 125 6.48 -10.32 17.77
C ARG A 125 7.99 -10.05 17.63
N ILE A 126 8.60 -10.63 16.60
CA ILE A 126 9.98 -10.34 16.21
C ILE A 126 9.95 -9.22 15.16
N TYR A 127 10.63 -8.13 15.46
CA TYR A 127 10.82 -7.01 14.53
C TYR A 127 12.19 -7.14 13.86
N ARG A 128 12.21 -7.03 12.53
CA ARG A 128 13.40 -7.15 11.69
C ARG A 128 13.44 -5.98 10.70
N PRO A 129 14.63 -5.54 10.26
CA PRO A 129 14.72 -4.64 9.13
C PRO A 129 14.07 -5.26 7.89
N ARG A 130 13.41 -4.43 7.09
CA ARG A 130 12.69 -4.81 5.87
C ARG A 130 13.22 -3.98 4.72
N THR A 131 13.54 -4.64 3.61
CA THR A 131 13.80 -3.93 2.35
C THR A 131 12.55 -3.18 1.91
N ILE A 132 11.38 -3.80 2.02
CA ILE A 132 10.09 -3.19 1.78
C ILE A 132 8.99 -3.89 2.60
N ASP A 133 8.00 -3.14 3.01
CA ASP A 133 6.74 -3.55 3.62
C ASP A 133 5.60 -2.90 2.82
N ILE A 134 4.62 -3.69 2.39
CA ILE A 134 3.48 -3.22 1.58
C ILE A 134 2.18 -3.63 2.26
N ASP A 135 1.51 -2.66 2.89
CA ASP A 135 0.24 -2.86 3.57
C ASP A 135 -0.92 -2.34 2.71
N ILE A 136 -2.01 -3.10 2.61
CA ILE A 136 -3.29 -2.64 2.05
C ILE A 136 -4.07 -1.96 3.16
N ILE A 137 -4.29 -0.65 3.05
CA ILE A 137 -4.98 0.14 4.08
C ILE A 137 -6.47 0.26 3.80
N PHE A 138 -6.82 0.63 2.57
CA PHE A 138 -8.21 0.79 2.12
C PHE A 138 -8.43 0.12 0.77
N TYR A 139 -9.67 -0.32 0.54
CA TYR A 139 -10.13 -0.82 -0.76
C TYR A 139 -11.57 -0.33 -0.96
N GLY A 140 -11.78 0.68 -1.79
CA GLY A 140 -13.09 1.33 -1.94
C GLY A 140 -13.67 1.74 -0.59
N GLY A 141 -14.96 1.46 -0.37
CA GLY A 141 -15.60 1.53 0.95
C GLY A 141 -15.75 0.16 1.62
N LEU A 142 -14.94 -0.83 1.23
CA LEU A 142 -15.08 -2.22 1.65
C LEU A 142 -14.63 -2.42 3.11
N ILE A 143 -15.46 -3.14 3.87
CA ILE A 143 -15.06 -3.79 5.11
C ILE A 143 -14.85 -5.28 4.79
N TYR A 144 -13.62 -5.74 4.89
CA TYR A 144 -13.20 -7.09 4.50
C TYR A 144 -12.44 -7.77 5.64
N ARG A 145 -12.67 -9.07 5.80
CA ARG A 145 -11.90 -9.90 6.73
C ARG A 145 -11.80 -11.32 6.19
N SER A 146 -10.57 -11.80 6.10
CA SER A 146 -10.19 -13.21 5.92
C SER A 146 -9.20 -13.61 7.03
N ASP A 147 -8.66 -14.82 6.93
CA ASP A 147 -7.62 -15.29 7.85
C ASP A 147 -6.30 -14.50 7.67
N ASP A 148 -6.04 -14.01 6.46
CA ASP A 148 -4.78 -13.38 6.08
C ASP A 148 -4.86 -11.85 5.84
N LEU A 149 -6.08 -11.30 5.70
CA LEU A 149 -6.30 -9.90 5.33
C LEU A 149 -7.47 -9.26 6.08
N VAL A 150 -7.27 -8.02 6.54
CA VAL A 150 -8.30 -7.20 7.16
C VAL A 150 -8.26 -5.81 6.54
N ILE A 151 -9.39 -5.36 6.01
CA ILE A 151 -9.56 -4.02 5.41
C ILE A 151 -10.78 -3.34 6.07
N PRO A 152 -10.69 -2.08 6.51
CA PRO A 152 -9.46 -1.29 6.60
C PRO A 152 -8.40 -1.90 7.53
N HIS A 153 -7.12 -1.65 7.27
CA HIS A 153 -6.03 -2.22 8.09
C HIS A 153 -6.25 -1.93 9.59
N PRO A 154 -6.24 -2.93 10.48
CA PRO A 154 -6.79 -2.79 11.83
C PRO A 154 -6.11 -1.69 12.65
N PHE A 155 -4.80 -1.54 12.50
CA PHE A 155 -3.99 -0.61 13.30
C PHE A 155 -3.68 0.72 12.59
N TYR A 156 -4.25 1.00 11.41
CA TYR A 156 -3.87 2.23 10.68
C TYR A 156 -4.23 3.49 11.49
N ARG A 157 -5.32 3.45 12.26
CA ARG A 157 -5.85 4.58 13.05
C ARG A 157 -4.97 4.98 14.24
N GLU A 158 -4.10 4.09 14.68
CA GLU A 158 -3.29 4.24 15.90
C GLU A 158 -1.84 4.63 15.58
N ARG A 159 -1.49 4.78 14.30
CA ARG A 159 -0.08 4.88 13.87
C ARG A 159 0.13 6.12 13.03
N ILE A 160 0.90 7.07 13.57
CA ILE A 160 1.19 8.34 12.88
C ILE A 160 1.89 8.11 11.53
N PHE A 161 2.84 7.17 11.49
CA PHE A 161 3.56 6.82 10.27
C PHE A 161 2.69 6.20 9.17
N VAL A 162 1.46 5.82 9.51
CA VAL A 162 0.43 5.38 8.56
C VAL A 162 -0.51 6.53 8.22
N LEU A 163 -1.06 7.21 9.23
CA LEU A 163 -2.05 8.27 9.02
C LEU A 163 -1.50 9.49 8.30
N GLU A 164 -0.27 9.92 8.57
CA GLU A 164 0.28 11.14 7.98
C GLU A 164 0.49 11.03 6.46
N PRO A 165 1.14 9.97 5.93
CA PRO A 165 1.20 9.75 4.47
C PRO A 165 -0.17 9.62 3.82
N ILE A 166 -1.12 8.95 4.49
CA ILE A 166 -2.47 8.73 3.94
C ILE A 166 -3.31 10.01 3.99
N ALA A 167 -3.14 10.84 5.00
CA ALA A 167 -3.81 12.14 5.10
C ALA A 167 -3.31 13.12 4.04
N GLU A 168 -2.03 13.02 3.64
CA GLU A 168 -1.52 13.74 2.48
C GLU A 168 -2.21 13.25 1.20
N ALA A 169 -2.49 11.95 1.11
CA ALA A 169 -3.07 11.28 -0.06
C ALA A 169 -4.54 11.51 -0.28
N VAL A 170 -5.31 11.19 0.73
CA VAL A 170 -6.76 11.06 0.70
C VAL A 170 -7.35 11.62 2.00
N PRO A 171 -7.11 12.91 2.30
CA PRO A 171 -7.53 13.51 3.58
C PRO A 171 -9.03 13.39 3.84
N GLU A 172 -9.83 13.42 2.77
CA GLU A 172 -11.29 13.35 2.81
C GLU A 172 -11.85 11.92 2.78
N TYR A 173 -11.00 10.89 2.68
CA TYR A 173 -11.47 9.50 2.73
C TYR A 173 -12.17 9.23 4.07
N ILE A 174 -13.40 8.75 4.01
CA ILE A 174 -14.20 8.43 5.19
C ILE A 174 -13.92 6.99 5.59
N ASP A 175 -13.39 6.82 6.78
CA ASP A 175 -13.22 5.50 7.38
C ASP A 175 -14.59 4.83 7.60
N PRO A 176 -14.87 3.67 6.97
CA PRO A 176 -16.16 3.00 7.10
C PRO A 176 -16.45 2.49 8.52
N LEU A 177 -15.44 2.35 9.40
CA LEU A 177 -15.65 1.89 10.78
C LEU A 177 -15.98 3.03 11.76
N THR A 178 -15.36 4.19 11.63
CA THR A 178 -15.55 5.32 12.55
C THR A 178 -16.46 6.42 12.00
N GLY A 179 -16.67 6.47 10.68
CA GLY A 179 -17.38 7.55 9.99
C GLY A 179 -16.61 8.88 9.94
N LYS A 180 -15.35 8.90 10.36
CA LYS A 180 -14.48 10.08 10.35
C LYS A 180 -13.60 10.10 9.10
N THR A 181 -13.25 11.29 8.65
CA THR A 181 -12.24 11.48 7.61
C THR A 181 -10.84 11.11 8.12
N VAL A 182 -9.94 10.73 7.21
CA VAL A 182 -8.52 10.50 7.55
C VAL A 182 -7.91 11.74 8.21
N ALA A 183 -8.24 12.94 7.74
CA ALA A 183 -7.76 14.19 8.33
C ALA A 183 -8.22 14.39 9.78
N GLU A 184 -9.47 14.04 10.11
CA GLU A 184 -9.98 14.06 11.48
C GLU A 184 -9.27 13.02 12.36
N LEU A 185 -9.09 11.80 11.86
CA LEU A 185 -8.36 10.75 12.58
C LEU A 185 -6.92 11.16 12.88
N LEU A 186 -6.21 11.79 11.94
CA LEU A 186 -4.86 12.30 12.15
C LEU A 186 -4.81 13.41 13.21
N LYS A 187 -5.82 14.28 13.23
CA LYS A 187 -5.90 15.37 14.23
C LYS A 187 -6.17 14.86 15.64
N GLU A 188 -6.91 13.77 15.76
CA GLU A 188 -7.25 13.12 17.02
C GLU A 188 -6.15 12.19 17.54
N LEU A 189 -5.24 11.74 16.67
CA LEU A 189 -4.14 10.88 17.07
C LEU A 189 -3.23 11.64 18.05
N ASP A 190 -3.10 11.08 19.24
CA ASP A 190 -2.15 11.57 20.23
C ASP A 190 -0.72 11.35 19.72
N LYS A 191 -0.02 12.44 19.41
CA LYS A 191 1.33 12.42 18.83
C LYS A 191 2.42 12.11 19.86
N THR A 192 2.06 11.78 21.11
CA THR A 192 3.01 11.55 22.20
C THR A 192 3.48 10.10 22.36
N VAL A 193 3.08 9.19 21.45
CA VAL A 193 3.48 7.77 21.49
C VAL A 193 4.41 7.41 20.33
#